data_AF-A0AAU4J078-F1
#
_entry.id   AF-A0AAU4J078-F1
#
_cell.length_a   1.000
_cell.length_b   1.000
_cell.length_c   1.000
_cell.angle_alpha   90.00
_cell.angle_beta   90.00
_cell.angle_gamma   90.00
#
_symmetry.space_group_name_H-M   'P 1'
#
loop_
_entity.id
_entity.type
_entity.pdbx_description
1 polymer ?
#
loop_
_entity_poly.entity_id
_entity_poly.type
_entity_poly.pdbx_seq_one_letter_code
_entity_poly.pdbx_strand_id
1 'polypeptide(L)'
;MESTGVPAVRRIRIPSDGAHFASAFELPLSGLPRRTAEEWARTTFEDTPGLLRELLRAGWRGVLGLRLGPRSSARHVIGWRTVEAGPGRITLEARAPALTARNVVTVDGTRLVWATYVNFERRTGRARWSLAAPVHHLAVPLLLGRAVRRSA
;
A
#
# COMPACT_ATOMS: atom_id res chain seq x y z
N MET A 1 -11.33 2.53 -30.60
CA MET A 1 -12.24 1.78 -29.71
C MET A 1 -11.74 1.99 -28.29
N GLU A 2 -12.21 3.06 -27.66
CA GLU A 2 -11.77 3.51 -26.34
C GLU A 2 -12.44 2.62 -25.29
N SER A 3 -11.64 1.83 -24.57
CA SER A 3 -12.16 0.98 -23.50
C SER A 3 -12.52 1.87 -22.31
N THR A 4 -13.79 2.25 -22.20
CA THR A 4 -14.43 2.95 -21.06
C THR A 4 -14.53 2.06 -19.80
N GLY A 5 -13.60 1.14 -19.62
CA GLY A 5 -13.45 0.35 -18.41
C GLY A 5 -12.60 1.11 -17.40
N VAL A 6 -13.03 1.18 -16.14
CA VAL A 6 -12.18 1.61 -15.03
C VAL A 6 -10.85 0.84 -15.14
N PRO A 7 -9.69 1.52 -15.10
CA PRO A 7 -8.40 0.84 -15.18
C PRO A 7 -8.34 -0.28 -14.13
N ALA A 8 -8.26 -1.52 -14.60
CA ALA A 8 -8.34 -2.68 -13.71
C ALA A 8 -7.01 -2.84 -12.97
N VAL A 9 -7.07 -2.85 -11.64
CA VAL A 9 -5.89 -3.17 -10.82
C VAL A 9 -5.55 -4.63 -11.03
N ARG A 10 -4.33 -4.91 -11.48
CA ARG A 10 -3.84 -6.26 -11.76
C ARG A 10 -2.74 -6.65 -10.79
N ARG A 11 -2.76 -7.89 -10.30
CA ARG A 11 -1.63 -8.43 -9.55
C ARG A 11 -0.48 -8.77 -10.51
N ILE A 12 0.71 -8.31 -10.19
CA ILE A 12 1.94 -8.61 -10.95
C ILE A 12 2.96 -9.32 -10.06
N ARG A 13 3.91 -10.02 -10.67
CA ARG A 13 5.05 -10.60 -9.97
C ARG A 13 6.17 -9.58 -9.89
N ILE A 14 6.83 -9.53 -8.75
CA ILE A 14 8.02 -8.72 -8.50
C ILE A 14 9.07 -9.59 -7.80
N PRO A 15 10.37 -9.30 -7.98
CA PRO A 15 11.40 -9.87 -7.15
C PRO A 15 11.13 -9.57 -5.67
N SER A 16 11.52 -10.48 -4.78
CA SER A 16 11.35 -10.25 -3.35
C SER A 16 12.42 -9.36 -2.75
N ASP A 17 13.53 -9.11 -3.44
CA ASP A 17 14.65 -8.27 -3.01
C ASP A 17 15.13 -8.61 -1.58
N GLY A 18 15.23 -9.90 -1.29
CA GLY A 18 15.63 -10.42 0.02
C GLY A 18 14.51 -10.47 1.06
N ALA A 19 13.30 -9.99 0.74
CA ALA A 19 12.15 -10.11 1.62
C ALA A 19 11.60 -11.54 1.67
N HIS A 20 11.04 -11.91 2.83
CA HIS A 20 10.40 -13.21 3.03
C HIS A 20 9.04 -13.34 2.32
N PHE A 21 8.41 -12.20 2.01
CA PHE A 21 7.20 -12.11 1.22
C PHE A 21 7.24 -10.84 0.36
N ALA A 22 6.75 -10.96 -0.87
CA ALA A 22 6.52 -9.84 -1.76
C ALA A 22 5.23 -10.01 -2.57
N SER A 23 4.47 -8.93 -2.75
CA SER A 23 3.32 -8.87 -3.64
C SER A 23 3.24 -7.50 -4.28
N ALA A 24 2.81 -7.44 -5.54
CA ALA A 24 2.62 -6.17 -6.22
C ALA A 24 1.31 -6.10 -7.00
N PHE A 25 0.78 -4.89 -7.08
CA PHE A 25 -0.41 -4.54 -7.83
C PHE A 25 -0.10 -3.37 -8.76
N GLU A 26 -0.46 -3.53 -10.02
CA GLU A 26 -0.30 -2.52 -11.06
C GLU A 26 -1.65 -1.88 -11.37
N LEU A 27 -1.62 -0.56 -11.56
CA LEU A 27 -2.75 0.26 -11.96
C LEU A 27 -2.33 1.11 -13.18
N PRO A 28 -2.97 0.94 -14.34
CA PRO A 28 -2.76 1.85 -15.47
C PRO A 28 -3.21 3.27 -15.12
N LEU A 29 -2.42 4.28 -15.52
CA LEU A 29 -2.70 5.70 -15.25
C LEU A 29 -3.22 6.47 -16.47
N SER A 30 -3.43 5.81 -17.60
CA SER A 30 -4.00 6.42 -18.80
C SER A 30 -5.34 7.09 -18.49
N GLY A 31 -5.45 8.39 -18.79
CA GLY A 31 -6.66 9.18 -18.53
C GLY A 31 -6.84 9.67 -17.08
N LEU A 32 -5.88 9.40 -16.18
CA LEU A 32 -5.90 9.90 -14.80
C LEU A 32 -5.02 11.15 -14.64
N PRO A 33 -5.31 12.04 -13.67
CA PRO A 33 -4.48 13.19 -13.40
C PRO A 33 -3.07 12.79 -12.98
N ARG A 34 -2.09 13.59 -13.39
CA ARG A 34 -0.70 13.43 -12.95
C ARG A 34 -0.62 13.71 -11.46
N ARG A 35 -0.12 12.73 -10.71
CA ARG A 35 0.12 12.79 -9.27
C ARG A 35 1.44 12.13 -8.94
N THR A 36 2.09 12.64 -7.91
CA THR A 36 3.28 12.04 -7.31
C THR A 36 2.95 10.70 -6.64
N ALA A 37 3.98 9.89 -6.40
CA ALA A 37 3.80 8.63 -5.68
C ALA A 37 3.27 8.82 -4.25
N GLU A 38 3.65 9.92 -3.58
CA GLU A 38 3.11 10.27 -2.26
C GLU A 38 1.62 10.58 -2.31
N GLU A 39 1.18 11.40 -3.27
CA GLU A 39 -0.24 11.73 -3.44
C GLU A 39 -1.07 10.49 -3.69
N TRP A 40 -0.61 9.58 -4.56
CA TRP A 40 -1.28 8.30 -4.77
C TRP A 40 -1.34 7.43 -3.51
N ALA A 41 -0.26 7.38 -2.73
CA ALA A 41 -0.24 6.64 -1.47
C ALA A 41 -1.25 7.22 -0.46
N ARG A 42 -1.30 8.55 -0.35
CA ARG A 42 -2.27 9.26 0.49
C ARG A 42 -3.69 9.06 0.01
N THR A 43 -3.99 9.21 -1.28
CA THR A 43 -5.34 8.95 -1.79
C THR A 43 -5.77 7.50 -1.54
N THR A 44 -4.86 6.52 -1.68
CA THR A 44 -5.17 5.10 -1.48
C THR A 44 -5.52 4.78 -0.02
N PHE A 45 -4.82 5.36 0.95
CA PHE A 45 -4.99 5.03 2.37
C PHE A 45 -5.77 6.06 3.17
N GLU A 46 -5.57 7.34 2.90
CA GLU A 46 -6.21 8.42 3.63
C GLU A 46 -7.58 8.74 3.03
N ASP A 47 -7.79 8.62 1.71
CA ASP A 47 -9.08 8.98 1.09
C ASP A 47 -10.16 7.88 1.19
N THR A 48 -10.13 7.13 2.29
CA THR A 48 -11.14 6.13 2.66
C THR A 48 -12.14 6.72 3.66
N PRO A 49 -13.39 6.19 3.73
CA PRO A 49 -14.31 6.51 4.81
C PRO A 49 -13.66 6.35 6.19
N GLY A 50 -13.98 7.23 7.15
CA GLY A 50 -13.33 7.26 8.47
C GLY A 50 -13.39 5.90 9.19
N LEU A 51 -14.51 5.18 9.09
CA LEU A 51 -14.65 3.84 9.66
C LEU A 51 -13.66 2.84 9.03
N LEU A 52 -13.55 2.81 7.70
CA LEU A 52 -12.59 1.94 7.01
C LEU A 52 -11.15 2.31 7.38
N ARG A 53 -10.87 3.60 7.52
CA ARG A 53 -9.56 4.12 7.95
C ARG A 53 -9.16 3.57 9.31
N GLU A 54 -10.06 3.60 10.28
CA GLU A 54 -9.81 3.07 11.62
C GLU A 54 -9.74 1.53 11.63
N LEU A 55 -10.55 0.84 10.83
CA LEU A 55 -10.46 -0.62 10.68
C LEU A 55 -9.09 -1.07 10.12
N LEU A 56 -8.56 -0.38 9.11
CA LEU A 56 -7.22 -0.65 8.57
C LEU A 56 -6.16 -0.49 9.66
N ARG A 57 -6.20 0.62 10.41
CA ARG A 57 -5.25 0.87 11.51
C ARG A 57 -5.38 -0.15 12.64
N ALA A 58 -6.60 -0.52 13.01
CA ALA A 58 -6.87 -1.55 14.00
C ALA A 58 -6.35 -2.92 13.54
N GLY A 59 -6.54 -3.28 12.26
CA GLY A 59 -5.99 -4.50 11.66
C GLY A 59 -4.46 -4.52 11.70
N TRP A 60 -3.81 -3.44 11.28
CA TRP A 60 -2.35 -3.32 11.33
C TRP A 60 -1.79 -3.42 12.76
N ARG A 61 -2.43 -2.77 13.74
CA ARG A 61 -2.00 -2.83 15.15
C ARG A 61 -2.32 -4.17 15.81
N GLY A 62 -3.52 -4.70 15.62
CA GLY A 62 -4.01 -5.90 16.29
C GLY A 62 -3.49 -7.19 15.68
N VAL A 63 -3.62 -7.36 14.36
CA VAL A 63 -3.25 -8.61 13.67
C VAL A 63 -1.74 -8.70 13.48
N LEU A 64 -1.12 -7.60 13.01
CA LEU A 64 0.31 -7.58 12.69
C LEU A 64 1.18 -7.07 13.84
N GLY A 65 0.62 -6.40 14.85
CA GLY A 65 1.39 -5.80 15.94
C GLY A 65 2.18 -4.56 15.52
N LEU A 66 1.82 -3.91 14.41
CA LEU A 66 2.58 -2.81 13.84
C LEU A 66 2.53 -1.58 14.74
N ARG A 67 3.71 -1.02 15.02
CA ARG A 67 3.89 0.27 15.71
C ARG A 67 3.64 1.39 14.70
N LEU A 68 2.40 1.87 14.65
CA LEU A 68 2.01 3.00 13.82
C LEU A 68 2.25 4.33 14.54
N GLY A 69 2.80 5.30 13.81
CA GLY A 69 2.96 6.68 14.27
C GLY A 69 1.66 7.49 14.27
N PRO A 70 1.78 8.83 14.32
CA PRO A 70 0.65 9.76 14.25
C PRO A 70 -0.23 9.54 13.01
N ARG A 71 -1.54 9.82 13.13
CA ARG A 71 -2.50 9.67 12.03
C ARG A 71 -2.16 10.56 10.83
N SER A 72 -1.77 11.81 11.09
CA SER A 72 -1.43 12.80 10.08
C SER A 72 -0.10 13.46 10.45
N SER A 73 0.83 13.47 9.50
CA SER A 73 2.00 14.35 9.48
C SER A 73 2.64 14.27 8.09
N ALA A 74 3.49 15.22 7.71
CA ALA A 74 4.24 15.15 6.46
C ALA A 74 5.06 13.84 6.34
N ARG A 75 5.51 13.29 7.47
CA ARG A 75 6.34 12.07 7.52
C ARG A 75 5.54 10.77 7.71
N HIS A 76 4.21 10.83 7.74
CA HIS A 76 3.37 9.66 7.91
C HIS A 76 2.18 9.65 6.97
N VAL A 77 1.87 8.48 6.44
CA VAL A 77 0.62 8.20 5.73
C VAL A 77 -0.18 7.26 6.62
N ILE A 78 -1.29 7.75 7.19
CA ILE A 78 -2.15 7.00 8.13
C ILE A 78 -1.41 6.28 9.29
N GLY A 79 -0.23 6.78 9.68
CA GLY A 79 0.63 6.20 10.71
C GLY A 79 1.73 5.24 10.21
N TRP A 80 1.79 4.93 8.91
CA TRP A 80 2.99 4.38 8.29
C TRP A 80 4.04 5.47 8.14
N ARG A 81 5.28 5.17 8.47
CA ARG A 81 6.39 6.13 8.42
C ARG A 81 6.93 6.21 7.00
N THR A 82 7.01 7.40 6.43
CA THR A 82 7.68 7.65 5.16
C THR A 82 9.20 7.57 5.37
N VAL A 83 9.86 6.63 4.69
CA VAL A 83 11.33 6.42 4.76
C VAL A 83 12.06 6.93 3.53
N GLU A 84 11.36 7.03 2.41
CA GLU A 84 11.84 7.57 1.14
C GLU A 84 10.64 8.23 0.47
N ALA A 85 10.81 9.42 -0.09
CA ALA A 85 9.79 10.12 -0.86
C ALA A 85 10.43 10.91 -2.00
N GLY A 86 9.81 10.81 -3.17
CA GLY A 86 10.17 11.54 -4.37
C GLY A 86 9.02 11.51 -5.38
N PRO A 87 9.13 12.23 -6.50
CA PRO A 87 8.02 12.41 -7.44
C PRO A 87 7.45 11.09 -7.98
N GLY A 88 8.33 10.13 -8.33
CA GLY A 88 7.94 8.84 -8.89
C GLY A 88 8.03 7.67 -7.91
N ARG A 89 8.39 7.90 -6.63
CA ARG A 89 8.57 6.80 -5.66
C ARG A 89 8.33 7.26 -4.22
N ILE A 90 7.61 6.46 -3.45
CA ILE A 90 7.51 6.60 -2.00
C ILE A 90 7.65 5.22 -1.35
N THR A 91 8.38 5.17 -0.24
CA THR A 91 8.47 3.97 0.61
C THR A 91 7.87 4.28 1.98
N LEU A 92 6.83 3.53 2.34
CA LEU A 92 6.14 3.58 3.63
C LEU A 92 6.50 2.35 4.45
N GLU A 93 6.94 2.52 5.69
CA GLU A 93 7.38 1.45 6.56
C GLU A 93 6.60 1.43 7.88
N ALA A 94 6.25 0.24 8.34
CA ALA A 94 5.80 -0.01 9.70
C ALA A 94 6.54 -1.22 10.28
N ARG A 95 6.87 -1.14 11.58
CA ARG A 95 7.65 -2.18 12.27
C ARG A 95 6.88 -2.77 13.44
N ALA A 96 7.08 -4.05 13.67
CA ALA A 96 6.69 -4.78 14.87
C ALA A 96 7.87 -5.65 15.33
N PRO A 97 7.93 -6.08 16.60
CA PRO A 97 8.95 -7.03 17.05
C PRO A 97 8.99 -8.37 16.29
N ALA A 98 7.92 -8.70 15.56
CA ALA A 98 7.80 -9.96 14.84
C ALA A 98 7.99 -9.81 13.31
N LEU A 99 7.78 -8.61 12.76
CA LEU A 99 7.89 -8.37 11.31
C LEU A 99 8.09 -6.89 11.00
N THR A 100 8.71 -6.64 9.85
CA THR A 100 8.78 -5.31 9.22
C THR A 100 8.03 -5.35 7.90
N ALA A 101 7.10 -4.42 7.69
CA ALA A 101 6.35 -4.29 6.45
C ALA A 101 6.70 -2.98 5.75
N ARG A 102 6.89 -3.04 4.43
CA ARG A 102 7.15 -1.90 3.56
C ARG A 102 6.16 -1.89 2.40
N ASN A 103 5.53 -0.73 2.16
CA ASN A 103 4.80 -0.46 0.93
C ASN A 103 5.65 0.49 0.09
N VAL A 104 6.05 0.05 -1.09
CA VAL A 104 6.77 0.84 -2.08
C VAL A 104 5.78 1.16 -3.19
N VAL A 105 5.49 2.45 -3.38
CA VAL A 105 4.65 2.90 -4.48
C VAL A 105 5.56 3.57 -5.49
N THR A 106 5.59 3.04 -6.71
CA THR A 106 6.30 3.64 -7.83
C THR A 106 5.29 4.10 -8.87
N VAL A 107 5.49 5.31 -9.36
CA VAL A 107 4.66 5.93 -10.39
C VAL A 107 5.56 6.34 -11.53
N ASP A 108 5.24 5.85 -12.72
CA ASP A 108 5.80 6.33 -13.97
C ASP A 108 4.72 7.03 -14.79
N GLY A 109 5.05 7.53 -15.98
CA GLY A 109 4.11 8.26 -16.84
C GLY A 109 2.93 7.41 -17.36
N THR A 110 2.94 6.09 -17.16
CA THR A 110 1.98 5.15 -17.73
C THR A 110 1.25 4.31 -16.69
N ARG A 111 1.86 4.04 -15.53
CA ARG A 111 1.33 3.15 -14.50
C ARG A 111 1.81 3.50 -13.10
N LEU A 112 1.02 3.05 -12.13
CA LEU A 112 1.38 2.94 -10.73
C LEU A 112 1.61 1.46 -10.38
N VAL A 113 2.66 1.19 -9.61
CA VAL A 113 2.89 -0.12 -8.99
C VAL A 113 2.93 0.05 -7.47
N TRP A 114 2.05 -0.67 -6.79
CA TRP A 114 2.03 -0.81 -5.34
C TRP A 114 2.64 -2.15 -4.95
N ALA A 115 3.88 -2.13 -4.45
CA ALA A 115 4.59 -3.31 -3.97
C ALA A 115 4.59 -3.36 -2.44
N THR A 116 4.31 -4.53 -1.87
CA THR A 116 4.38 -4.77 -0.43
C THR A 116 5.41 -5.85 -0.15
N TYR A 117 6.37 -5.52 0.70
CA TYR A 117 7.45 -6.40 1.13
C TYR A 117 7.35 -6.63 2.63
N VAL A 118 7.53 -7.88 3.06
CA VAL A 118 7.51 -8.23 4.48
C VAL A 118 8.70 -9.09 4.86
N ASN A 119 9.37 -8.64 5.91
CA ASN A 119 10.45 -9.35 6.58
C ASN A 119 9.95 -9.91 7.90
N PHE A 120 10.18 -11.21 8.14
CA PHE A 120 9.85 -11.84 9.40
C PHE A 120 11.07 -11.82 10.31
N GLU A 121 10.96 -11.18 11.46
CA GLU A 121 12.02 -11.17 12.49
C GLU A 121 11.93 -12.42 13.39
N ARG A 122 10.73 -13.03 13.47
CA ARG A 122 10.42 -14.20 14.31
C ARG A 122 9.41 -15.11 13.63
N ARG A 123 9.32 -16.38 14.07
CA ARG A 123 8.30 -17.35 13.57
C ARG A 123 6.87 -16.83 13.68
N THR A 124 6.56 -16.05 14.73
CA THR A 124 5.26 -15.40 14.91
C THR A 124 4.95 -14.37 13.82
N GLY A 125 5.96 -13.77 13.18
CA GLY A 125 5.79 -12.87 12.05
C GLY A 125 5.20 -13.57 10.83
N ARG A 126 5.73 -14.76 10.50
CA ARG A 126 5.20 -15.60 9.42
C ARG A 126 3.75 -15.99 9.67
N ALA A 127 3.42 -16.41 10.89
CA ALA A 127 2.06 -16.81 11.26
C ALA A 127 1.07 -15.64 11.12
N ARG A 128 1.39 -14.46 11.70
CA ARG A 128 0.57 -13.26 11.58
C ARG A 128 0.39 -12.82 10.13
N TRP A 129 1.46 -12.83 9.35
CA TRP A 129 1.39 -12.46 7.94
C TRP A 129 0.56 -13.45 7.12
N SER A 130 0.62 -14.75 7.43
CA SER A 130 -0.19 -15.76 6.73
C SER A 130 -1.70 -15.51 6.89
N LEU A 131 -2.13 -14.97 8.04
CA LEU A 131 -3.51 -14.54 8.27
C LEU A 131 -3.84 -13.23 7.55
N ALA A 132 -2.89 -12.29 7.50
CA ALA A 132 -3.10 -10.97 6.91
C ALA A 132 -2.99 -10.95 5.38
N ALA A 133 -2.20 -11.83 4.77
CA ALA A 133 -1.91 -11.82 3.34
C ALA A 133 -3.15 -11.98 2.44
N PRO A 134 -4.13 -12.86 2.74
CA PRO A 134 -5.37 -12.94 1.97
C PRO A 134 -6.16 -11.62 2.01
N VAL A 135 -6.31 -11.04 3.21
CA VAL A 135 -7.01 -9.76 3.39
C VAL A 135 -6.27 -8.63 2.66
N HIS A 136 -4.93 -8.62 2.75
CA HIS A 136 -4.08 -7.66 2.07
C HIS A 136 -4.26 -7.70 0.55
N HIS A 137 -4.30 -8.90 -0.03
CA HIS A 137 -4.51 -9.08 -1.47
C HIS A 137 -5.89 -8.64 -1.97
N LEU A 138 -6.88 -8.56 -1.08
CA LEU A 138 -8.21 -8.01 -1.41
C LEU A 138 -8.26 -6.49 -1.16
N ALA A 139 -7.67 -6.04 -0.05
CA ALA A 139 -7.74 -4.65 0.39
C ALA A 139 -6.97 -3.71 -0.54
N VAL A 140 -5.74 -4.04 -0.95
CA VAL A 140 -4.93 -3.13 -1.78
C VAL A 140 -5.59 -2.83 -3.13
N PRO A 141 -6.03 -3.82 -3.92
CA PRO A 141 -6.74 -3.54 -5.18
C PRO A 141 -8.02 -2.73 -4.99
N LEU A 142 -8.78 -3.02 -3.93
CA LEU A 142 -10.01 -2.30 -3.63
C LEU A 142 -9.71 -0.83 -3.31
N LEU A 143 -8.70 -0.57 -2.49
CA LEU A 143 -8.30 0.79 -2.11
C LEU A 143 -7.75 1.58 -3.30
N LEU A 144 -6.92 0.95 -4.13
CA LEU A 144 -6.43 1.54 -5.39
C LEU A 144 -7.58 1.90 -6.33
N GLY A 145 -8.54 0.98 -6.53
CA GLY A 145 -9.71 1.24 -7.35
C GLY A 145 -10.62 2.36 -6.80
N ARG A 146 -10.66 2.54 -5.47
CA ARG A 146 -11.34 3.69 -4.85
C ARG A 146 -10.61 5.00 -5.10
N ALA A 147 -9.28 4.99 -4.99
CA ALA A 147 -8.46 6.17 -5.28
C ALA A 147 -8.66 6.65 -6.73
N VAL A 148 -8.72 5.72 -7.70
CA VAL A 148 -9.02 6.05 -9.10
C VAL A 148 -10.36 6.76 -9.24
N ARG A 149 -11.44 6.22 -8.67
CA ARG A 149 -12.79 6.80 -8.75
C ARG A 149 -12.93 8.18 -8.10
N ARG A 150 -12.02 8.54 -7.19
CA ARG A 150 -11.93 9.88 -6.57
C ARG A 150 -11.10 10.86 -7.39
N SER A 151 -10.39 10.35 -8.41
CA SER A 151 -9.38 11.09 -9.18
C SER A 151 -9.78 11.32 -10.63
N ALA A 152 -10.68 10.49 -11.15
CA ALA A 152 -11.43 10.75 -12.39
C ALA A 152 -12.52 11.78 -12.12
#